data_AF-A0A813SST1-F1
#
_entry.id   AF-A0A813SST1-F1
#
_cell.length_a   1.000
_cell.length_b   1.000
_cell.length_c   1.000
_cell.angle_alpha   90.00
_cell.angle_beta   90.00
_cell.angle_gamma   90.00
#
_symmetry.space_group_name_H-M   'P 1'
#
loop_
_entity.id
_entity.type
_entity.pdbx_description
1 polymer ?
#
loop_
_entity_poly.entity_id
_entity_poly.type
_entity_poly.pdbx_seq_one_letter_code
_entity_poly.pdbx_strand_id
1 'polypeptide(L)'
;MQNNLQISTIFPAESLVSNQHEVELSGIRMNNDNYTINSKRSLSYGKCNWFTKFLNMMLKKYNCIDVETRGIERILSEDRTDCKTINIAMMWFGANIIIPSFASGILGPALFKLSLYESFVTIIFGTLLGIIPVAAIACFGPASGLRTMVYSRYSWGYYGASIMSVINIIVSLGWAAINSITGAQTLRVVFNDSIPMVVGIVIISIISMIVSFVGYKWLHIYERYSWIPIFIAYCILAGVGAKYFTSSKMVRFSNSIVNLILRYDRFSKKKEQKLC
;
A
#
# COMPACT_ATOMS: atom_id res chain seq x y z
N MET A 1 21.46 42.69 11.95
CA MET A 1 22.47 41.68 12.40
C MET A 1 21.89 40.32 12.06
N GLN A 2 22.04 39.90 10.80
CA GLN A 2 23.07 38.93 10.36
C GLN A 2 22.98 37.60 11.12
N ASN A 3 22.42 36.57 10.46
CA ASN A 3 23.21 35.42 10.01
C ASN A 3 22.40 34.48 9.10
N ASN A 4 22.59 34.68 7.80
CA ASN A 4 22.43 33.66 6.76
C ASN A 4 23.56 32.64 6.92
N LEU A 5 23.26 31.35 7.08
CA LEU A 5 24.19 30.27 6.71
C LEU A 5 23.44 29.09 6.10
N GLN A 6 23.39 29.10 4.76
CA GLN A 6 23.78 27.99 3.87
C GLN A 6 23.02 26.64 3.99
N ILE A 7 21.82 26.55 3.41
CA ILE A 7 21.31 25.30 2.79
C ILE A 7 20.61 25.66 1.46
N SER A 8 21.28 26.42 0.60
CA SER A 8 20.75 26.81 -0.71
C SER A 8 21.71 26.50 -1.87
N THR A 9 22.76 25.71 -1.64
CA THR A 9 23.87 25.51 -2.59
C THR A 9 24.08 24.08 -3.08
N ILE A 10 23.19 23.12 -2.78
CA ILE A 10 23.44 21.70 -3.14
C ILE A 10 22.86 21.28 -4.51
N PHE A 11 21.99 22.04 -5.17
CA PHE A 11 21.57 21.72 -6.54
C PHE A 11 21.36 22.97 -7.40
N PRO A 12 22.15 23.18 -8.47
CA PRO A 12 21.89 24.22 -9.45
C PRO A 12 20.78 23.72 -10.40
N ALA A 13 19.52 23.85 -9.99
CA ALA A 13 18.37 23.42 -10.79
C ALA A 13 17.75 24.56 -11.63
N GLU A 14 18.29 25.78 -11.55
CA GLU A 14 17.70 26.96 -12.19
C GLU A 14 18.23 27.21 -13.62
N SER A 15 19.35 26.60 -14.02
CA SER A 15 19.97 26.79 -15.34
C SER A 15 19.71 25.68 -16.36
N LEU A 16 19.09 24.56 -15.95
CA LEU A 16 18.75 23.44 -16.85
C LEU A 16 17.27 23.39 -17.25
N VAL A 17 16.44 24.23 -16.65
CA VAL A 17 15.02 24.38 -17.02
C VAL A 17 14.85 25.21 -18.30
N SER A 18 15.78 26.12 -18.63
CA SER A 18 15.65 26.94 -19.85
C SER A 18 15.82 26.13 -21.14
N ASN A 19 16.71 25.13 -21.15
CA ASN A 19 17.06 24.40 -22.38
C ASN A 19 16.06 23.29 -22.77
N GLN A 20 15.18 22.84 -21.88
CA GLN A 20 14.12 21.87 -22.24
C GLN A 20 12.82 22.55 -22.73
N HIS A 21 12.65 23.84 -22.49
CA HIS A 21 11.46 24.59 -22.94
C HIS A 21 11.58 25.16 -24.36
N GLU A 22 12.77 25.23 -24.96
CA GLU A 22 12.98 25.85 -26.27
C GLU A 22 12.70 24.94 -27.48
N VAL A 23 12.62 23.62 -27.31
CA VAL A 23 12.55 22.68 -28.45
C VAL A 23 11.14 22.50 -29.04
N GLU A 24 10.10 23.18 -28.52
CA GLU A 24 8.71 23.00 -29.00
C GLU A 24 7.90 24.30 -29.22
N LEU A 25 8.56 25.46 -29.32
CA LEU A 25 7.88 26.76 -29.40
C LEU A 25 7.80 27.39 -30.82
N SER A 26 8.19 26.70 -31.90
CA SER A 26 8.11 27.26 -33.25
C SER A 26 6.70 27.22 -33.90
N GLY A 27 5.63 27.05 -33.13
CA GLY A 27 4.30 26.76 -33.69
C GLY A 27 3.07 27.46 -33.12
N ILE A 28 3.16 28.30 -32.08
CA ILE A 28 1.96 28.82 -31.41
C ILE A 28 1.98 30.36 -31.35
N ARG A 29 1.21 30.99 -32.23
CA ARG A 29 0.79 32.39 -32.07
C ARG A 29 -0.23 32.44 -30.92
N MET A 30 0.07 33.22 -29.89
CA MET A 30 -0.86 33.49 -28.78
C MET A 30 -1.83 34.60 -29.19
N ASN A 31 -3.13 34.31 -29.19
CA ASN A 31 -4.17 35.33 -29.16
C ASN A 31 -4.82 35.29 -27.76
N ASN A 32 -4.85 36.43 -27.10
CA ASN A 32 -5.53 36.63 -25.83
C ASN A 32 -7.03 36.46 -26.04
N ASP A 33 -7.66 35.72 -25.13
CA ASP A 33 -8.99 35.95 -24.54
C ASP A 33 -9.62 34.59 -24.18
N ASN A 34 -9.98 34.44 -22.89
CA ASN A 34 -10.73 33.34 -22.26
C ASN A 34 -9.90 32.16 -21.69
N TYR A 35 -9.43 32.35 -20.45
CA TYR A 35 -9.06 31.26 -19.53
C TYR A 35 -10.30 30.49 -19.07
N THR A 36 -10.84 29.66 -19.96
CA THR A 36 -11.59 28.48 -19.54
C THR A 36 -10.59 27.34 -19.44
N ILE A 37 -10.39 26.81 -18.23
CA ILE A 37 -9.61 25.59 -18.00
C ILE A 37 -10.40 24.45 -18.64
N ASN A 38 -10.23 24.25 -19.94
CA ASN A 38 -10.64 23.05 -20.64
C ASN A 38 -9.71 21.91 -20.19
N SER A 39 -9.94 21.41 -18.98
CA SER A 39 -9.45 20.11 -18.51
C SER A 39 -10.20 18.99 -19.23
N LYS A 40 -10.09 18.97 -20.55
CA LYS A 40 -10.49 17.88 -21.43
C LYS A 40 -9.36 17.60 -22.39
N ARG A 41 -8.16 17.37 -21.85
CA ARG A 41 -7.12 16.66 -22.60
C ARG A 41 -7.54 15.19 -22.64
N SER A 42 -8.52 14.90 -23.49
CA SER A 42 -8.89 13.55 -23.88
C SER A 42 -7.65 12.92 -24.50
N LEU A 43 -7.06 11.97 -23.76
CA LEU A 43 -6.06 11.07 -24.32
C LEU A 43 -6.69 10.40 -25.54
N SER A 44 -6.29 10.83 -26.73
CA SER A 44 -6.64 10.19 -27.99
C SER A 44 -6.01 8.80 -28.00
N TYR A 45 -6.74 7.81 -27.46
CA TYR A 45 -6.35 6.42 -27.46
C TYR A 45 -6.51 5.88 -28.88
N GLY A 46 -5.38 5.73 -29.57
CA GLY A 46 -5.33 5.20 -30.92
C GLY A 46 -5.82 3.76 -31.02
N LYS A 47 -6.73 3.54 -31.99
CA LYS A 47 -7.21 2.29 -32.61
C LYS A 47 -7.92 1.23 -31.74
N CYS A 48 -9.00 0.73 -32.33
CA CYS A 48 -10.02 -0.17 -31.80
C CYS A 48 -9.47 -1.53 -31.33
N ASN A 49 -9.50 -1.77 -30.02
CA ASN A 49 -9.48 -3.09 -29.42
C ASN A 49 -10.73 -3.24 -28.52
N TRP A 50 -11.18 -4.47 -28.28
CA TRP A 50 -12.29 -4.72 -27.34
C TRP A 50 -12.01 -4.10 -25.96
N PHE A 51 -10.74 -4.09 -25.55
CA PHE A 51 -10.28 -3.46 -24.33
C PHE A 51 -10.49 -1.93 -24.30
N THR A 52 -10.34 -1.23 -25.43
CA THR A 52 -10.59 0.23 -25.49
C THR A 52 -12.08 0.56 -25.51
N LYS A 53 -12.92 -0.30 -26.08
CA LYS A 53 -14.39 -0.19 -25.96
C LYS A 53 -14.86 -0.45 -24.53
N PHE A 54 -14.30 -1.47 -23.87
CA PHE A 54 -14.55 -1.77 -22.46
C PHE A 54 -14.11 -0.62 -21.56
N LEU A 55 -12.90 -0.09 -21.75
CA LEU A 55 -12.39 1.10 -21.06
C LEU A 55 -13.28 2.32 -21.29
N ASN A 56 -13.74 2.59 -22.51
CA ASN A 56 -14.62 3.73 -22.78
C ASN A 56 -16.02 3.56 -22.17
N MET A 57 -16.56 2.34 -22.14
CA MET A 57 -17.82 2.03 -21.45
C MET A 57 -17.70 2.22 -19.94
N MET A 58 -16.56 1.81 -19.37
CA MET A 58 -16.18 2.04 -17.99
C MET A 58 -16.07 3.54 -17.71
N LEU A 59 -15.22 4.28 -18.44
CA LEU A 59 -15.00 5.72 -18.27
C LEU A 59 -16.29 6.55 -18.40
N LYS A 60 -17.20 6.18 -19.31
CA LYS A 60 -18.51 6.83 -19.47
C LYS A 60 -19.41 6.65 -18.25
N LYS A 61 -19.33 5.50 -17.57
CA LYS A 61 -20.06 5.24 -16.32
C LYS A 61 -19.41 5.94 -15.11
N TYR A 62 -18.10 6.17 -15.16
CA TYR A 62 -17.34 6.87 -14.12
C TYR A 62 -17.51 8.40 -14.14
N ASN A 63 -17.76 9.03 -15.29
CA ASN A 63 -18.05 10.49 -15.34
C ASN A 63 -19.32 10.91 -14.58
N CYS A 64 -20.21 9.97 -14.21
CA CYS A 64 -21.39 10.25 -13.39
C CYS A 64 -21.09 10.22 -11.88
N ILE A 65 -19.95 9.68 -11.48
CA ILE A 65 -19.51 9.55 -10.09
C ILE A 65 -18.26 10.42 -10.00
N ASP A 66 -18.41 11.72 -9.77
CA ASP A 66 -17.34 12.70 -9.48
C ASP A 66 -15.99 12.07 -9.07
N VAL A 67 -15.22 11.65 -10.10
CA VAL A 67 -13.97 10.88 -9.98
C VAL A 67 -12.87 11.91 -10.01
N GLU A 68 -11.95 11.79 -9.06
CA GLU A 68 -10.76 12.64 -8.99
C GLU A 68 -9.93 12.45 -10.27
N THR A 69 -10.08 13.38 -11.21
CA THR A 69 -9.39 13.36 -12.52
C THR A 69 -7.96 13.92 -12.41
N ARG A 70 -7.55 14.37 -11.22
CA ARG A 70 -6.21 14.90 -10.96
C ARG A 70 -5.22 13.73 -10.93
N GLY A 71 -4.39 13.66 -11.96
CA GLY A 71 -3.38 12.62 -12.12
C GLY A 71 -2.06 12.96 -11.41
N ILE A 72 -1.07 13.35 -12.20
CA ILE A 72 0.32 13.56 -11.76
C ILE A 72 0.57 15.01 -11.31
N GLU A 73 -0.44 15.87 -11.49
CA GLU A 73 -0.32 17.30 -11.29
C GLU A 73 -0.08 17.66 -9.82
N ARG A 74 0.67 18.75 -9.60
CA ARG A 74 0.95 19.24 -8.25
C ARG A 74 -0.32 19.72 -7.58
N ILE A 75 -0.45 19.43 -6.28
CA ILE A 75 -1.54 19.96 -5.45
C ILE A 75 -1.08 21.28 -4.84
N LEU A 76 -1.68 22.37 -5.31
CA LEU A 76 -1.51 23.73 -4.78
C LEU A 76 -1.98 23.79 -3.33
N SER A 77 -1.45 24.71 -2.54
CA SER A 77 -1.83 24.89 -1.13
C SER A 77 -3.31 25.19 -0.92
N GLU A 78 -3.94 25.86 -1.90
CA GLU A 78 -5.35 26.28 -1.89
C GLU A 78 -6.32 25.10 -2.09
N ASP A 79 -5.87 24.05 -2.78
CA ASP A 79 -6.69 22.87 -3.09
C ASP A 79 -6.63 21.77 -2.01
N ARG A 80 -5.93 22.04 -0.89
CA ARG A 80 -5.74 21.07 0.18
C ARG A 80 -6.97 21.05 1.09
N THR A 81 -7.83 20.06 0.90
CA THR A 81 -9.11 19.93 1.62
C THR A 81 -8.96 19.38 3.04
N ASP A 82 -7.98 18.51 3.28
CA ASP A 82 -7.82 17.78 4.54
C ASP A 82 -6.55 18.21 5.31
N CYS A 83 -6.66 19.30 6.06
CA CYS A 83 -5.56 19.82 6.89
C CYS A 83 -5.47 19.18 8.28
N LYS A 84 -6.37 18.25 8.64
CA LYS A 84 -6.39 17.62 9.97
C LYS A 84 -5.47 16.40 10.00
N THR A 85 -4.33 16.50 10.68
CA THR A 85 -3.36 15.40 10.88
C THR A 85 -4.00 14.15 11.49
N ILE A 86 -5.05 14.30 12.32
CA ILE A 86 -5.77 13.17 12.94
C ILE A 86 -6.44 12.27 11.89
N ASN A 87 -6.94 12.84 10.78
CA ASN A 87 -7.60 12.07 9.72
C ASN A 87 -6.58 11.15 9.03
N ILE A 88 -5.37 11.66 8.80
CA ILE A 88 -4.25 10.91 8.21
C ILE A 88 -3.79 9.81 9.18
N ALA A 89 -3.66 10.13 10.48
CA ALA A 89 -3.28 9.15 11.49
C ALA A 89 -4.31 8.01 11.61
N MET A 90 -5.61 8.34 11.61
CA MET A 90 -6.68 7.34 11.66
C MET A 90 -6.75 6.48 10.39
N MET A 91 -6.49 7.07 9.22
CA MET A 91 -6.39 6.33 7.95
C MET A 91 -5.25 5.30 8.00
N TRP A 92 -4.06 5.72 8.44
CA TRP A 92 -2.91 4.81 8.57
C TRP A 92 -3.12 3.75 9.66
N PHE A 93 -3.75 4.12 10.77
CA PHE A 93 -4.11 3.17 11.81
C PHE A 93 -5.04 2.09 11.26
N GLY A 94 -6.05 2.48 10.49
CA GLY A 94 -6.97 1.53 9.87
C GLY A 94 -6.30 0.62 8.83
N ALA A 95 -5.38 1.16 8.03
CA ALA A 95 -4.61 0.37 7.06
C ALA A 95 -3.69 -0.69 7.70
N ASN A 96 -3.23 -0.47 8.95
CA ASN A 96 -2.35 -1.40 9.66
C ASN A 96 -3.10 -2.46 10.47
N ILE A 97 -4.38 -2.24 10.79
CA ILE A 97 -5.24 -3.22 11.48
C ILE A 97 -5.73 -4.23 10.44
N ILE A 98 -4.84 -5.13 10.05
CA ILE A 98 -5.09 -6.21 9.10
C ILE A 98 -4.54 -7.52 9.64
N ILE A 99 -5.10 -8.63 9.18
CA ILE A 99 -4.78 -9.99 9.63
C ILE A 99 -3.29 -10.37 9.39
N PRO A 100 -2.65 -9.98 8.27
CA PRO A 100 -1.22 -10.24 8.07
C PRO A 100 -0.32 -9.60 9.13
N SER A 101 -0.66 -8.41 9.62
CA SER A 101 0.08 -7.74 10.69
C SER A 101 -0.01 -8.51 12.01
N PHE A 102 -1.12 -9.21 12.24
CA PHE A 102 -1.26 -10.10 13.39
C PHE A 102 -0.41 -11.38 13.23
N ALA A 103 -0.39 -11.95 12.03
CA ALA A 103 0.44 -13.12 11.73
C ALA A 103 1.94 -12.83 11.94
N SER A 104 2.44 -11.66 11.53
CA SER A 104 3.82 -11.23 11.79
C SER A 104 4.13 -11.05 13.28
N GLY A 105 3.16 -10.61 14.08
CA GLY A 105 3.31 -10.53 15.54
C GLY A 105 3.47 -11.89 16.23
N ILE A 106 2.72 -12.91 15.80
CA ILE A 106 2.80 -14.27 16.36
C ILE A 106 4.10 -14.99 15.96
N LEU A 107 4.73 -14.61 14.85
CA LEU A 107 5.97 -15.22 14.38
C LEU A 107 7.10 -15.12 15.41
N GLY A 108 7.14 -14.05 16.22
CA GLY A 108 8.09 -13.88 17.34
C GLY A 108 8.09 -15.07 18.31
N PRO A 109 6.98 -15.34 19.02
CA PRO A 109 6.90 -16.48 19.92
C PRO A 109 6.86 -17.84 19.20
N ALA A 110 6.27 -17.91 18.01
CA ALA A 110 6.05 -19.17 17.31
C ALA A 110 7.33 -19.75 16.68
N LEU A 111 8.20 -18.93 16.09
CA LEU A 111 9.42 -19.39 15.44
C LEU A 111 10.66 -19.15 16.30
N PHE A 112 10.78 -17.96 16.89
CA PHE A 112 11.99 -17.56 17.60
C PHE A 112 12.00 -17.97 19.07
N LYS A 113 10.91 -18.58 19.57
CA LYS A 113 10.74 -19.04 20.96
C LYS A 113 10.90 -17.92 22.00
N LEU A 114 10.70 -16.66 21.60
CA LEU A 114 10.71 -15.51 22.49
C LEU A 114 9.47 -15.53 23.41
N SER A 115 9.63 -14.99 24.63
CA SER A 115 8.50 -14.64 25.47
C SER A 115 7.67 -13.54 24.79
N LEU A 116 6.38 -13.44 25.12
CA LEU A 116 5.52 -12.37 24.61
C LEU A 116 6.06 -10.98 24.92
N TYR A 117 6.62 -10.82 26.12
CA TYR A 117 7.21 -9.56 26.53
C TYR A 117 8.39 -9.17 25.62
N GLU A 118 9.33 -10.10 25.41
CA GLU A 118 10.49 -9.90 24.52
C GLU A 118 10.05 -9.65 23.08
N SER A 119 9.04 -10.38 22.59
CA SER A 119 8.48 -10.16 21.26
C SER A 119 7.83 -8.79 21.13
N PHE A 120 7.09 -8.34 22.15
CA PHE A 120 6.43 -7.03 22.16
C PHE A 120 7.45 -5.89 22.13
N VAL A 121 8.48 -5.96 22.97
CA VAL A 121 9.57 -4.97 23.00
C VAL A 121 10.33 -4.94 21.67
N THR A 122 10.60 -6.10 21.08
CA THR A 122 11.27 -6.21 19.78
C THR A 122 10.43 -5.58 18.66
N ILE A 123 9.11 -5.81 18.65
CA ILE A 123 8.20 -5.20 17.66
C ILE A 123 8.18 -3.68 17.80
N ILE A 124 8.08 -3.15 19.03
CA ILE A 124 8.11 -1.70 19.27
C ILE A 124 9.43 -1.10 18.78
N PHE A 125 10.56 -1.68 19.19
CA PHE A 125 11.86 -1.15 18.82
C PHE A 125 12.12 -1.25 17.32
N GLY A 126 11.77 -2.38 16.70
CA GLY A 126 11.87 -2.58 15.26
C GLY A 126 11.00 -1.60 14.46
N THR A 127 9.77 -1.33 14.94
CA THR A 127 8.86 -0.37 14.30
C THR A 127 9.38 1.06 14.45
N LEU A 128 9.87 1.43 15.63
CA LEU A 128 10.47 2.75 15.88
C LEU A 128 11.70 3.00 15.02
N LEU A 129 12.57 2.00 14.85
CA LEU A 129 13.72 2.14 13.94
C LEU A 129 13.29 2.20 12.48
N GLY A 130 12.31 1.38 12.07
CA GLY A 130 11.82 1.33 10.70
C GLY A 130 11.07 2.58 10.27
N ILE A 131 10.38 3.27 11.18
CA ILE A 131 9.59 4.46 10.85
C ILE A 131 10.46 5.71 10.67
N ILE A 132 11.68 5.78 11.21
CA ILE A 132 12.57 6.95 11.09
C ILE A 132 12.79 7.38 9.62
N PRO A 133 13.28 6.50 8.71
CA PRO A 133 13.46 6.89 7.32
C PRO A 133 12.12 7.19 6.61
N VAL A 134 11.05 6.47 6.97
CA VAL A 134 9.72 6.69 6.40
C VAL A 134 9.18 8.06 6.79
N ALA A 135 9.36 8.47 8.05
CA ALA A 135 8.94 9.77 8.57
C ALA A 135 9.71 10.91 7.88
N ALA A 136 11.02 10.75 7.68
CA ALA A 136 11.82 11.72 6.94
C ALA A 136 11.30 11.92 5.51
N ILE A 137 10.95 10.84 4.81
CA ILE A 137 10.40 10.90 3.45
C ILE A 137 8.97 11.46 3.45
N ALA A 138 8.16 11.13 4.46
CA ALA A 138 6.79 11.61 4.58
C ALA A 138 6.71 13.13 4.69
N CYS A 139 7.70 13.79 5.30
CA CYS A 139 7.77 15.25 5.37
C CYS A 139 7.90 15.93 4.00
N PHE A 140 8.46 15.25 2.99
CA PHE A 140 8.60 15.83 1.65
C PHE A 140 7.27 15.91 0.89
N GLY A 141 6.26 15.09 1.24
CA GLY A 141 4.95 15.12 0.60
C GLY A 141 4.22 16.45 0.77
N PRO A 142 3.95 16.91 2.01
CA PRO A 142 3.28 18.19 2.27
C PRO A 142 4.05 19.42 1.75
N ALA A 143 5.39 19.38 1.81
CA ALA A 143 6.24 20.48 1.36
C ALA A 143 6.23 20.63 -0.17
N SER A 144 6.39 19.52 -0.90
CA SER A 144 6.45 19.55 -2.38
C SER A 144 5.06 19.61 -3.03
N GLY A 145 4.02 19.05 -2.40
CA GLY A 145 2.70 18.88 -3.02
C GLY A 145 2.72 17.88 -4.17
N LEU A 146 3.77 17.07 -4.27
CA LEU A 146 3.98 16.05 -5.29
C LEU A 146 3.90 14.66 -4.66
N ARG A 147 3.41 13.69 -5.43
CA ARG A 147 3.44 12.27 -5.03
C ARG A 147 4.87 11.74 -4.98
N THR A 148 5.16 10.83 -4.06
CA THR A 148 6.49 10.22 -3.85
C THR A 148 7.08 9.62 -5.14
N MET A 149 6.23 9.09 -6.02
CA MET A 149 6.65 8.53 -7.32
C MET A 149 7.16 9.56 -8.33
N VAL A 150 6.81 10.84 -8.19
CA VAL A 150 7.38 11.93 -9.01
C VAL A 150 8.69 12.39 -8.38
N TYR A 151 8.78 12.36 -7.05
CA TYR A 151 9.97 12.74 -6.31
C TYR A 151 11.20 11.89 -6.68
N SER A 152 11.00 10.59 -6.92
CA SER A 152 12.09 9.69 -7.35
C SER A 152 12.76 10.11 -8.66
N ARG A 153 12.07 10.86 -9.54
CA ARG A 153 12.63 11.39 -10.80
C ARG A 153 13.69 12.46 -10.57
N TYR A 154 13.54 13.27 -9.53
CA TYR A 154 14.49 14.32 -9.21
C TYR A 154 15.78 13.76 -8.58
N SER A 155 15.68 12.64 -7.84
CA SER A 155 16.85 12.02 -7.19
C SER A 155 17.64 11.08 -8.10
N TRP A 156 16.96 10.28 -8.92
CA TRP A 156 17.60 9.21 -9.73
C TRP A 156 17.55 9.46 -11.25
N GLY A 157 17.00 10.59 -11.69
CA GLY A 157 16.77 10.87 -13.11
C GLY A 157 15.67 9.99 -13.72
N TYR A 158 15.51 10.06 -15.04
CA TYR A 158 14.43 9.38 -15.77
C TYR A 158 14.54 7.84 -15.71
N TYR A 159 15.74 7.32 -15.98
CA TYR A 159 15.98 5.87 -16.02
C TYR A 159 15.89 5.23 -14.63
N GLY A 160 16.51 5.86 -13.61
CA GLY A 160 16.47 5.31 -12.26
C GLY A 160 15.08 5.39 -11.61
N ALA A 161 14.29 6.44 -11.90
CA ALA A 161 12.90 6.50 -11.44
C ALA A 161 12.00 5.43 -12.07
N SER A 162 12.31 4.99 -13.30
CA SER A 162 11.59 3.88 -13.95
C SER A 162 11.88 2.55 -13.26
N ILE A 163 13.11 2.33 -12.78
CA ILE A 163 13.44 1.12 -12.01
C ILE A 163 12.71 1.13 -10.66
N MET A 164 12.73 2.26 -9.95
CA MET A 164 12.04 2.39 -8.66
C MET A 164 10.52 2.20 -8.77
N SER A 165 9.93 2.62 -9.89
CA SER A 165 8.50 2.40 -10.12
C SER A 165 8.14 0.93 -10.32
N VAL A 166 8.98 0.17 -11.05
CA VAL A 166 8.81 -1.28 -11.21
C VAL A 166 8.94 -1.99 -9.87
N ILE A 167 9.93 -1.63 -9.06
CA ILE A 167 10.10 -2.19 -7.71
C ILE A 167 8.86 -1.92 -6.86
N ASN A 168 8.33 -0.69 -6.89
CA ASN A 168 7.11 -0.35 -6.16
C ASN A 168 5.92 -1.21 -6.59
N ILE A 169 5.75 -1.48 -7.90
CA ILE A 169 4.68 -2.37 -8.40
C ILE A 169 4.86 -3.79 -7.84
N ILE A 170 6.08 -4.32 -7.82
CA ILE A 170 6.38 -5.64 -7.26
C ILE A 170 6.02 -5.70 -5.77
N VAL A 171 6.38 -4.67 -5.00
CA VAL A 171 6.04 -4.58 -3.57
C VAL A 171 4.52 -4.52 -3.38
N SER A 172 3.81 -3.72 -4.17
CA SER A 172 2.34 -3.66 -4.13
C SER A 172 1.69 -5.01 -4.47
N LEU A 173 2.22 -5.74 -5.46
CA LEU A 173 1.76 -7.10 -5.77
C LEU A 173 2.03 -8.07 -4.62
N GLY A 174 3.18 -7.96 -3.95
CA GLY A 174 3.50 -8.76 -2.77
C GLY A 174 2.48 -8.56 -1.65
N TRP A 175 2.15 -7.30 -1.33
CA TRP A 175 1.13 -6.99 -0.33
C TRP A 175 -0.27 -7.49 -0.75
N ALA A 176 -0.65 -7.33 -2.02
CA ALA A 176 -1.91 -7.85 -2.52
C ALA A 176 -2.01 -9.39 -2.41
N ALA A 177 -0.91 -10.10 -2.68
CA ALA A 177 -0.85 -11.55 -2.55
C ALA A 177 -0.98 -12.00 -1.09
N ILE A 178 -0.26 -11.37 -0.16
CA ILE A 178 -0.34 -11.68 1.28
C ILE A 178 -1.78 -11.46 1.78
N ASN A 179 -2.39 -10.33 1.44
CA ASN A 179 -3.77 -10.04 1.83
C ASN A 179 -4.77 -11.07 1.26
N SER A 180 -4.59 -11.51 0.02
CA SER A 180 -5.45 -12.52 -0.60
C SER A 180 -5.30 -13.90 0.06
N ILE A 181 -4.08 -14.32 0.38
CA ILE A 181 -3.79 -15.59 1.05
C ILE A 181 -4.38 -15.60 2.46
N THR A 182 -4.15 -14.53 3.22
CA THR A 182 -4.67 -14.44 4.59
C THR A 182 -6.19 -14.33 4.61
N GLY A 183 -6.80 -13.61 3.66
CA GLY A 183 -8.26 -13.57 3.49
C GLY A 183 -8.84 -14.96 3.19
N ALA A 184 -8.19 -15.73 2.30
CA ALA A 184 -8.60 -17.09 1.97
C ALA A 184 -8.48 -18.05 3.17
N GLN A 185 -7.44 -17.91 4.00
CA GLN A 185 -7.28 -18.67 5.24
C GLN A 185 -8.43 -18.40 6.21
N THR A 186 -8.80 -17.13 6.40
CA THR A 186 -9.95 -16.75 7.24
C THR A 186 -11.24 -17.32 6.69
N LEU A 187 -11.47 -17.23 5.37
CA LEU A 187 -12.67 -17.77 4.73
C LEU A 187 -12.79 -19.28 4.95
N ARG A 188 -11.68 -20.00 4.81
CA ARG A 188 -11.63 -21.46 5.02
C ARG A 188 -12.04 -21.86 6.44
N VAL A 189 -11.58 -21.11 7.45
CA VAL A 189 -11.93 -21.35 8.87
C VAL A 189 -13.41 -21.08 9.12
N VAL A 190 -13.99 -20.04 8.51
CA VAL A 190 -15.43 -19.71 8.66
C VAL A 190 -16.33 -20.80 8.07
N PHE A 191 -15.91 -21.45 6.98
CA PHE A 191 -16.66 -22.53 6.32
C PHE A 191 -16.27 -23.94 6.80
N ASN A 192 -15.65 -24.07 7.98
CA ASN A 192 -15.23 -25.35 8.57
C ASN A 192 -14.46 -26.25 7.57
N ASP A 193 -13.50 -25.67 6.85
CA ASP A 193 -12.61 -26.38 5.91
C ASP A 193 -13.28 -27.01 4.68
N SER A 194 -14.55 -26.68 4.41
CA SER A 194 -15.29 -27.20 3.25
C SER A 194 -14.74 -26.76 1.89
N ILE A 195 -13.96 -25.67 1.86
CA ILE A 195 -13.43 -25.06 0.64
C ILE A 195 -11.90 -25.26 0.58
N PRO A 196 -11.35 -25.74 -0.55
CA PRO A 196 -9.90 -25.85 -0.72
C PRO A 196 -9.24 -24.46 -0.80
N MET A 197 -8.02 -24.35 -0.29
CA MET A 197 -7.30 -23.07 -0.14
C MET A 197 -7.16 -22.31 -1.46
N VAL A 198 -6.91 -23.02 -2.57
CA VAL A 198 -6.76 -22.44 -3.90
C VAL A 198 -8.04 -21.72 -4.34
N VAL A 199 -9.20 -22.34 -4.11
CA VAL A 199 -10.50 -21.73 -4.44
C VAL A 199 -10.78 -20.51 -3.58
N GLY A 200 -10.42 -20.56 -2.29
CA GLY A 200 -10.52 -19.42 -1.40
C GLY A 200 -9.75 -18.20 -1.88
N ILE A 201 -8.51 -18.40 -2.38
CA ILE A 201 -7.67 -17.32 -2.92
C ILE A 201 -8.34 -16.70 -4.15
N VAL A 202 -8.79 -17.52 -5.10
CA VAL A 202 -9.44 -17.05 -6.33
C VAL A 202 -10.70 -16.23 -6.02
N ILE A 203 -11.53 -16.68 -5.07
CA ILE A 203 -12.75 -15.96 -4.67
C ILE A 203 -12.39 -14.58 -4.10
N ILE A 204 -11.44 -14.51 -3.16
CA ILE A 204 -11.02 -13.24 -2.55
C ILE A 204 -10.41 -12.29 -3.58
N SER A 205 -9.58 -12.79 -4.50
CA SER A 205 -8.99 -11.97 -5.56
C SER A 205 -10.04 -11.41 -6.52
N ILE A 206 -11.05 -12.20 -6.90
CA ILE A 206 -12.16 -11.74 -7.75
C ILE A 206 -12.97 -10.65 -7.02
N ILE A 207 -13.31 -10.85 -5.74
CA ILE A 207 -14.04 -9.86 -4.95
C ILE A 207 -13.22 -8.56 -4.85
N SER A 208 -11.93 -8.65 -4.53
CA SER A 208 -11.05 -7.48 -4.45
C SER A 208 -10.99 -6.73 -5.78
N MET A 209 -10.89 -7.45 -6.90
CA MET A 209 -10.90 -6.86 -8.23
C MET A 209 -12.22 -6.14 -8.55
N ILE A 210 -13.37 -6.71 -8.16
CA ILE A 210 -14.68 -6.06 -8.33
C ILE A 210 -14.74 -4.78 -7.50
N VAL A 211 -14.28 -4.81 -6.25
CA VAL A 211 -14.25 -3.64 -5.37
C VAL A 211 -13.36 -2.54 -5.92
N SER A 212 -12.24 -2.87 -6.58
CA SER A 212 -11.40 -1.86 -7.27
C SER A 212 -12.12 -1.10 -8.38
N PHE A 213 -13.19 -1.66 -8.96
CA PHE A 213 -14.03 -0.95 -9.92
C PHE A 213 -15.11 -0.08 -9.27
N VAL A 214 -15.38 -0.26 -7.97
CA VAL A 214 -16.33 0.56 -7.21
C VAL A 214 -15.59 1.85 -6.81
N GLY A 215 -15.99 2.98 -7.42
CA GLY A 215 -15.23 4.22 -7.43
C GLY A 215 -14.74 4.76 -6.08
N TYR A 216 -13.75 5.67 -6.16
CA TYR A 216 -12.94 6.19 -5.05
C TYR A 216 -13.72 6.70 -3.83
N LYS A 217 -14.89 7.34 -4.04
CA LYS A 217 -15.71 7.86 -2.93
C LYS A 217 -16.19 6.78 -1.96
N TRP A 218 -16.58 5.62 -2.48
CA TRP A 218 -17.03 4.49 -1.65
C TRP A 218 -15.88 3.82 -0.93
N LEU A 219 -14.73 3.70 -1.61
CA LEU A 219 -13.51 3.14 -1.02
C LEU A 219 -13.02 4.00 0.15
N HIS A 220 -13.00 5.32 0.01
CA HIS A 220 -12.57 6.23 1.08
C HIS A 220 -13.50 6.17 2.32
N ILE A 221 -14.81 6.01 2.11
CA ILE A 221 -15.76 5.80 3.20
C ILE A 221 -15.53 4.44 3.86
N TYR A 222 -15.37 3.38 3.07
CA TYR A 222 -15.09 2.04 3.56
C TYR A 222 -13.80 1.98 4.38
N GLU A 223 -12.70 2.56 3.89
CA GLU A 223 -11.41 2.58 4.58
C GLU A 223 -11.49 3.28 5.94
N ARG A 224 -12.30 4.34 6.06
CA ARG A 224 -12.51 5.04 7.34
C ARG A 224 -13.17 4.15 8.40
N TYR A 225 -14.01 3.19 8.01
CA TYR A 225 -14.77 2.34 8.93
C TYR A 225 -14.28 0.88 9.02
N SER A 226 -13.46 0.43 8.08
CA SER A 226 -13.01 -0.97 7.95
C SER A 226 -12.25 -1.49 9.17
N TRP A 227 -11.56 -0.60 9.90
CA TRP A 227 -10.76 -0.98 11.06
C TRP A 227 -11.59 -1.38 12.29
N ILE A 228 -12.82 -0.87 12.42
CA ILE A 228 -13.68 -1.10 13.60
C ILE A 228 -13.97 -2.59 13.82
N PRO A 229 -14.50 -3.37 12.83
CA PRO A 229 -14.79 -4.78 13.04
C PRO A 229 -13.55 -5.61 13.34
N ILE A 230 -12.42 -5.31 12.69
CA ILE A 230 -11.16 -6.03 12.89
C ILE A 230 -10.59 -5.73 14.28
N PHE A 231 -10.67 -4.47 14.73
CA PHE A 231 -10.25 -4.08 16.07
C PHE A 231 -11.05 -4.80 17.15
N ILE A 232 -12.38 -4.87 17.00
CA ILE A 232 -13.25 -5.63 17.92
C ILE A 232 -12.85 -7.11 17.95
N ALA A 233 -12.58 -7.71 16.79
CA ALA A 233 -12.12 -9.09 16.70
C ALA A 233 -10.79 -9.31 17.45
N TYR A 234 -9.84 -8.38 17.35
CA TYR A 234 -8.60 -8.44 18.12
C TYR A 234 -8.80 -8.25 19.62
N CYS A 235 -9.71 -7.40 20.06
CA CYS A 235 -10.07 -7.29 21.48
C CYS A 235 -10.63 -8.61 22.04
N ILE A 236 -11.53 -9.26 21.30
CA ILE A 236 -12.08 -10.57 21.67
C ILE A 236 -10.96 -11.61 21.72
N LEU A 237 -10.10 -11.63 20.70
CA LEU A 237 -8.97 -12.55 20.64
C LEU A 237 -7.99 -12.35 21.80
N ALA A 238 -7.70 -11.11 22.18
CA ALA A 238 -6.88 -10.81 23.34
C ALA A 238 -7.54 -11.28 24.65
N GLY A 239 -8.86 -11.09 24.79
CA GLY A 239 -9.64 -11.56 25.95
C GLY A 239 -9.65 -13.08 26.11
N VAL A 240 -9.84 -13.83 25.01
CA VAL A 240 -9.80 -15.30 25.02
C VAL A 240 -8.36 -15.83 25.14
N GLY A 241 -7.41 -15.15 24.49
CA GLY A 241 -5.99 -15.49 24.43
C GLY A 241 -5.23 -15.24 25.73
N ALA A 242 -5.71 -14.33 26.59
CA ALA A 242 -5.09 -13.96 27.86
C ALA A 242 -4.76 -15.16 28.75
N LYS A 243 -5.61 -16.18 28.74
CA LYS A 243 -5.44 -17.42 29.53
C LYS A 243 -4.24 -18.27 29.09
N TYR A 244 -3.73 -18.06 27.87
CA TYR A 244 -2.66 -18.84 27.26
C TYR A 244 -1.29 -18.13 27.27
N PHE A 245 -1.23 -16.89 27.80
CA PHE A 245 -0.04 -16.04 27.75
C PHE A 245 0.98 -16.23 28.89
N THR A 246 0.85 -17.28 29.73
CA THR A 246 1.84 -17.59 30.77
C THR A 246 3.14 -18.18 30.17
N SER A 247 4.28 -17.51 30.41
CA SER A 247 5.61 -17.76 29.81
C SER A 247 6.10 -19.21 29.78
N SER A 248 5.68 -20.07 30.72
CA SER A 248 6.12 -21.48 30.79
C SER A 248 5.38 -22.42 29.83
N LYS A 249 4.16 -22.09 29.41
CA LYS A 249 3.35 -22.92 28.51
C LYS A 249 3.61 -22.59 27.04
N MET A 250 3.95 -21.34 26.73
CA MET A 250 4.20 -20.88 25.35
C MET A 250 5.49 -21.42 24.74
N VAL A 251 6.60 -21.46 25.49
CA VAL A 251 7.86 -22.08 25.00
C VAL A 251 7.64 -23.58 24.70
N ARG A 252 6.82 -24.26 25.51
CA ARG A 252 6.47 -25.67 25.31
C ARG A 252 5.54 -25.87 24.10
N PHE A 253 4.61 -24.96 23.87
CA PHE A 253 3.74 -24.94 22.68
C PHE A 253 4.52 -24.64 21.39
N SER A 254 5.42 -23.65 21.42
CA SER A 254 6.31 -23.29 20.31
C SER A 254 7.22 -24.46 19.92
N ASN A 255 7.84 -25.13 20.90
CA ASN A 255 8.60 -26.37 20.65
C ASN A 255 7.73 -27.49 20.02
N SER A 256 6.45 -27.57 20.37
CA SER A 256 5.53 -28.56 19.80
C SER A 256 5.13 -28.23 18.35
N ILE A 257 4.84 -26.95 18.05
CA ILE A 257 4.54 -26.49 16.70
C ILE A 257 5.75 -26.63 15.79
N VAL A 258 6.96 -26.23 16.23
CA VAL A 258 8.19 -26.39 15.45
C VAL A 258 8.44 -27.87 15.12
N ASN A 259 8.23 -28.76 16.10
CA ASN A 259 8.34 -30.20 15.85
C ASN A 259 7.28 -30.74 14.87
N LEU A 260 6.07 -30.17 14.86
CA LEU A 260 5.03 -30.51 13.89
C LEU A 260 5.33 -29.98 12.49
N ILE A 261 5.83 -28.76 12.36
CA ILE A 261 6.26 -28.20 11.06
C ILE A 261 7.43 -29.00 10.50
N LEU A 262 8.45 -29.32 11.31
CA LEU A 262 9.57 -30.18 10.91
C LEU A 262 9.13 -31.62 10.60
N ARG A 263 8.03 -32.09 11.17
CA ARG A 263 7.43 -33.37 10.78
C ARG A 263 6.71 -33.23 9.44
N TYR A 264 5.92 -32.19 9.25
CA TYR A 264 5.20 -31.94 8.00
C TYR A 264 6.16 -31.77 6.82
N ASP A 265 7.23 -31.00 6.98
CA ASP A 265 8.27 -30.80 5.95
C ASP A 265 8.96 -32.13 5.58
N ARG A 266 9.27 -32.97 6.57
CA ARG A 266 9.78 -34.32 6.33
C ARG A 266 8.79 -35.23 5.62
N PHE A 267 7.50 -35.12 5.92
CA PHE A 267 6.46 -35.88 5.23
C PHE A 267 6.27 -35.40 3.78
N SER A 268 6.37 -34.10 3.53
CA SER A 268 6.32 -33.52 2.20
C SER A 268 7.46 -34.03 1.33
N LYS A 269 8.71 -33.94 1.81
CA LYS A 269 9.89 -34.46 1.10
C LYS A 269 9.81 -35.97 0.82
N LYS A 270 9.31 -36.76 1.78
CA LYS A 270 9.09 -38.21 1.57
C LYS A 270 8.04 -38.52 0.50
N LYS A 271 7.06 -37.64 0.30
CA LYS A 271 6.00 -37.82 -0.70
C LYS A 271 6.53 -37.50 -2.10
N GLU A 272 7.34 -36.45 -2.23
CA GLU A 272 8.04 -36.11 -3.47
C GLU A 272 9.02 -37.21 -3.90
N GLN A 273 9.78 -37.78 -2.95
CA GLN A 273 10.77 -38.83 -3.22
C GLN A 273 10.16 -40.19 -3.61
N LYS A 274 8.85 -40.40 -3.43
CA LYS A 274 8.11 -41.58 -3.89
C LYS A 274 7.44 -41.37 -5.25
N LEU A 275 7.40 -40.13 -5.76
CA LEU A 275 6.84 -39.80 -7.08
C LEU A 275 7.91 -39.75 -8.19
N CYS A 276 9.20 -39.71 -7.83
CA CYS A 276 10.33 -39.99 -8.73
C CYS A 276 10.71 -41.46 -8.66
#